data_AF-A0A966VVU7-F1
#
_entry.id   AF-A0A966VVU7-F1
#
_cell.length_a   1.000
_cell.length_b   1.000
_cell.length_c   1.000
_cell.angle_alpha   90.00
_cell.angle_beta   90.00
_cell.angle_gamma   90.00
#
_symmetry.space_group_name_H-M   'P 1'
#
loop_
_entity.id
_entity.type
_entity.pdbx_description
1 polymer ?
#
loop_
_entity_poly.entity_id
_entity_poly.type
_entity_poly.pdbx_seq_one_letter_code
_entity_poly.pdbx_strand_id
1 'polypeptide(L)'
;MQTARSRFWFRNPSRSMWAAITLTLIAVTLPTPRAEAADRGFTPEIFKKWADMRVGQGQPVFWYAVGVAYTYPEGKAVMRLEGIDAARLETKLSNATEAHQVSRKVFVYRDVETNAILREWQGKPLPPIAYPYQYITYSLRGKGVETVVEQGAGARLQRIGPGTDITARRIGNTVAFSAPLFLDLPLPSG
;
A
#
# COMPACT_ATOMS: atom_id res chain seq x y z
N MET A 1 -27.54 -67.01 42.98
CA MET A 1 -27.32 -68.22 42.16
C MET A 1 -28.63 -69.01 42.15
N GLN A 2 -29.42 -68.86 41.10
CA GLN A 2 -30.45 -69.79 40.58
C GLN A 2 -31.15 -69.01 39.44
N THR A 3 -30.81 -69.23 38.17
CA THR A 3 -31.35 -70.28 37.28
C THR A 3 -32.88 -70.24 37.22
N ALA A 4 -33.56 -70.33 36.09
CA ALA A 4 -33.25 -70.38 34.67
C ALA A 4 -34.61 -70.50 33.95
N ARG A 5 -34.63 -70.22 32.64
CA ARG A 5 -35.55 -70.80 31.62
C ARG A 5 -37.01 -70.28 31.70
N SER A 6 -37.75 -70.03 30.61
CA SER A 6 -37.59 -70.32 29.18
C SER A 6 -38.79 -69.78 28.38
N ARG A 7 -38.61 -69.66 27.04
CA ARG A 7 -39.63 -69.78 25.95
C ARG A 7 -40.66 -68.65 25.82
N PHE A 8 -41.24 -68.33 24.66
CA PHE A 8 -40.96 -68.48 23.22
C PHE A 8 -42.10 -67.65 22.55
N TRP A 9 -41.78 -66.71 21.66
CA TRP A 9 -42.55 -66.18 20.52
C TRP A 9 -43.99 -65.67 20.69
N PHE A 10 -44.24 -64.42 20.26
CA PHE A 10 -45.11 -64.09 19.13
C PHE A 10 -44.86 -62.66 18.63
N ARG A 11 -45.01 -62.50 17.30
CA ARG A 11 -44.84 -61.30 16.48
C ARG A 11 -45.82 -60.16 16.84
N ASN A 12 -45.30 -58.92 16.74
CA ASN A 12 -45.82 -57.66 16.15
C ASN A 12 -47.33 -57.53 15.80
N PRO A 13 -47.93 -56.31 15.74
CA PRO A 13 -47.29 -54.98 15.68
C PRO A 13 -47.99 -53.84 16.46
N SER A 14 -47.27 -52.79 16.85
CA SER A 14 -47.83 -51.44 16.82
C SER A 14 -46.74 -50.42 16.53
N ARG A 15 -46.82 -49.87 15.32
CA ARG A 15 -46.01 -48.74 14.87
C ARG A 15 -46.46 -47.51 15.64
N SER A 16 -45.67 -47.05 16.61
CA SER A 16 -45.74 -45.68 17.10
C SER A 16 -44.71 -44.84 16.33
N MET A 17 -45.25 -44.02 15.45
CA MET A 17 -44.56 -42.99 14.68
C MET A 17 -43.97 -41.97 15.65
N TRP A 18 -42.65 -41.99 15.84
CA TRP A 18 -41.90 -40.82 16.30
C TRP A 18 -41.16 -40.26 15.08
N ALA A 19 -41.73 -39.21 14.50
CA ALA A 19 -41.08 -38.42 13.48
C ALA A 19 -39.92 -37.65 14.12
N ALA A 20 -38.69 -38.13 13.94
CA ALA A 20 -37.50 -37.35 14.22
C ALA A 20 -37.31 -36.36 13.07
N ILE A 21 -37.68 -35.09 13.27
CA ILE A 21 -37.32 -34.01 12.36
C ILE A 21 -35.83 -33.72 12.58
N THR A 22 -34.98 -34.25 11.71
CA THR A 22 -33.57 -33.87 11.64
C THR A 22 -33.48 -32.54 10.89
N LEU A 23 -33.29 -31.44 11.61
CA LEU A 23 -33.05 -30.13 11.02
C LEU A 23 -31.60 -30.10 10.50
N THR A 24 -31.41 -30.42 9.22
CA THR A 24 -30.13 -30.23 8.54
C THR A 24 -29.94 -28.72 8.29
N LEU A 25 -29.13 -28.05 9.11
CA LEU A 25 -28.66 -26.70 8.81
C LEU A 25 -27.73 -26.78 7.59
N ILE A 26 -28.27 -26.47 6.41
CA ILE A 26 -27.44 -26.11 5.25
C ILE A 26 -26.94 -24.70 5.52
N ALA A 27 -25.68 -24.58 5.96
CA ALA A 27 -24.98 -23.30 5.96
C ALA A 27 -24.80 -22.88 4.50
N VAL A 28 -25.74 -22.07 3.99
CA VAL A 28 -25.55 -21.35 2.74
C VAL A 28 -24.46 -20.33 3.00
N THR A 29 -23.24 -20.66 2.56
CA THR A 29 -22.15 -19.69 2.47
C THR A 29 -22.51 -18.69 1.38
N LEU A 30 -23.28 -17.67 1.74
CA LEU A 30 -23.45 -16.51 0.89
C LEU A 30 -22.05 -15.96 0.60
N PRO A 31 -21.66 -15.78 -0.68
CA PRO A 31 -20.40 -15.14 -1.00
C PRO A 31 -20.42 -13.77 -0.34
N THR A 32 -19.51 -13.55 0.60
CA THR A 32 -19.30 -12.24 1.18
C THR A 32 -18.92 -11.32 0.02
N PRO A 33 -19.65 -10.23 -0.25
CA PRO A 33 -19.25 -9.31 -1.29
C PRO A 33 -17.85 -8.83 -0.94
N ARG A 34 -16.87 -9.22 -1.76
CA ARG A 34 -15.51 -8.70 -1.66
C ARG A 34 -15.66 -7.20 -1.87
N ALA A 35 -15.38 -6.40 -0.85
CA ALA A 35 -15.43 -4.95 -0.94
C ALA A 35 -14.72 -4.54 -2.23
N GLU A 36 -15.48 -3.97 -3.17
CA GLU A 36 -14.92 -3.51 -4.43
C GLU A 36 -13.89 -2.44 -4.06
N ALA A 37 -12.63 -2.66 -4.45
CA ALA A 37 -11.59 -1.69 -4.17
C ALA A 37 -12.05 -0.33 -4.71
N ALA A 38 -12.04 0.70 -3.85
CA ALA A 38 -12.47 2.04 -4.23
C ALA A 38 -11.84 2.43 -5.57
N ASP A 39 -12.65 2.94 -6.50
CA ASP A 39 -12.15 3.31 -7.83
C ASP A 39 -11.14 4.44 -7.68
N ARG A 40 -9.85 4.13 -7.87
CA ARG A 40 -8.75 5.11 -7.84
C ARG A 40 -8.29 5.46 -9.26
N GLY A 41 -9.10 5.13 -10.28
CA GLY A 41 -8.86 5.48 -11.68
C GLY A 41 -7.78 4.67 -12.38
N PHE A 42 -7.33 3.55 -11.81
CA PHE A 42 -6.35 2.68 -12.46
C PHE A 42 -7.02 1.61 -13.33
N THR A 43 -6.44 1.44 -14.52
CA THR A 43 -6.60 0.31 -15.43
C THR A 43 -5.20 -0.23 -15.75
N PRO A 44 -5.04 -1.39 -16.41
CA PRO A 44 -3.73 -1.87 -16.84
C PRO A 44 -2.96 -0.85 -17.69
N GLU A 45 -3.64 -0.12 -18.56
CA GLU A 45 -3.03 0.91 -19.42
C GLU A 45 -2.58 2.13 -18.61
N ILE A 46 -3.40 2.57 -17.64
CA ILE A 46 -3.05 3.68 -16.75
C ILE A 46 -1.91 3.28 -15.80
N PHE A 47 -1.90 2.03 -15.33
CA PHE A 47 -0.80 1.49 -14.52
C PHE A 47 0.50 1.44 -15.31
N LYS A 48 0.47 1.01 -16.57
CA LYS A 48 1.65 1.05 -17.44
C LYS A 48 2.17 2.48 -17.58
N LYS A 49 1.29 3.47 -17.80
CA LYS A 49 1.69 4.89 -17.87
C LYS A 49 2.29 5.39 -16.57
N TRP A 50 1.72 5.01 -15.43
CA TRP A 50 2.28 5.30 -14.11
C TRP A 50 3.70 4.73 -13.97
N ALA A 51 3.89 3.44 -14.28
CA ALA A 51 5.19 2.79 -14.17
C ALA A 51 6.22 3.39 -15.14
N ASP A 52 5.88 3.54 -16.42
CA ASP A 52 6.74 4.13 -17.44
C ASP A 52 7.20 5.54 -17.03
N MET A 53 6.27 6.36 -16.53
CA MET A 53 6.57 7.70 -16.04
C MET A 53 7.48 7.61 -14.80
N ARG A 54 7.06 6.86 -13.76
CA ARG A 54 7.66 6.89 -12.42
C ARG A 54 9.06 6.28 -12.38
N VAL A 55 9.28 5.21 -13.13
CA VAL A 55 10.48 4.36 -13.05
C VAL A 55 11.09 4.01 -14.40
N GLY A 56 10.51 4.46 -15.51
CA GLY A 56 11.00 4.14 -16.84
C GLY A 56 10.80 2.67 -17.20
N GLN A 57 11.59 2.21 -18.18
CA GLN A 57 11.50 0.87 -18.76
C GLN A 57 12.79 0.04 -18.56
N GLY A 58 13.62 0.45 -17.60
CA GLY A 58 14.91 -0.18 -17.28
C GLY A 58 16.08 0.80 -17.33
N GLN A 59 15.97 1.85 -18.14
CA GLN A 59 16.87 3.00 -18.08
C GLN A 59 16.48 3.93 -16.91
N PRO A 60 17.44 4.64 -16.29
CA PRO A 60 17.14 5.60 -15.25
C PRO A 60 16.24 6.74 -15.75
N VAL A 61 15.27 7.10 -14.94
CA VAL A 61 14.54 8.37 -15.02
C VAL A 61 14.97 9.28 -13.89
N PHE A 62 14.95 10.59 -14.15
CA PHE A 62 15.36 11.61 -13.21
C PHE A 62 14.20 12.53 -12.91
N TRP A 63 13.94 12.70 -11.63
CA TRP A 63 12.90 13.57 -11.11
C TRP A 63 13.54 14.73 -10.38
N TYR A 64 13.01 15.92 -10.64
CA TYR A 64 13.29 17.12 -9.89
C TYR A 64 12.01 17.54 -9.18
N ALA A 65 12.08 17.71 -7.86
CA ALA A 65 10.94 18.04 -7.02
C ALA A 65 11.17 19.39 -6.34
N VAL A 66 10.14 20.22 -6.35
CA VAL A 66 10.10 21.47 -5.59
C VAL A 66 8.80 21.52 -4.80
N GLY A 67 8.89 22.04 -3.58
CA GLY A 67 7.75 22.19 -2.69
C GLY A 67 7.98 23.28 -1.66
N VAL A 68 6.95 23.57 -0.87
CA VAL A 68 7.01 24.54 0.22
C VAL A 68 6.38 23.90 1.45
N ALA A 69 7.09 23.93 2.57
CA ALA A 69 6.55 23.58 3.87
C ALA A 69 5.86 24.80 4.48
N TYR A 70 4.69 24.57 5.06
CA TYR A 70 3.87 25.59 5.70
C TYR A 70 3.65 25.24 7.16
N THR A 71 3.49 26.25 8.02
CA THR A 71 2.98 26.02 9.37
C THR A 71 1.52 25.59 9.30
N TYR A 72 1.11 24.82 10.31
CA TYR A 72 -0.29 24.49 10.54
C TYR A 72 -0.69 25.00 11.93
N PRO A 73 -1.88 25.63 12.08
CA PRO A 73 -2.88 25.91 11.03
C PRO A 73 -2.65 27.19 10.21
N GLU A 74 -1.68 28.03 10.55
CA GLU A 74 -1.60 29.41 10.05
C GLU A 74 -1.25 29.51 8.55
N GLY A 75 -0.75 28.44 7.95
CA GLY A 75 -0.42 28.41 6.52
C GLY A 75 0.75 29.31 6.14
N LYS A 76 1.62 29.68 7.10
CA LYS A 76 2.80 30.51 6.81
C LYS A 76 3.88 29.66 6.16
N ALA A 77 4.42 30.09 5.03
CA ALA A 77 5.56 29.42 4.41
C ALA A 77 6.79 29.48 5.33
N VAL A 78 7.44 28.33 5.52
CA VAL A 78 8.55 28.15 6.47
C VAL A 78 9.87 27.93 5.73
N MET A 79 9.86 27.03 4.77
CA MET A 79 11.03 26.64 3.99
C MET A 79 10.58 26.03 2.66
N ARG A 80 11.41 26.15 1.63
CA ARG A 80 11.23 25.39 0.39
C ARG A 80 11.91 24.03 0.53
N LEU A 81 11.32 23.03 -0.11
CA LEU A 81 11.93 21.72 -0.31
C LEU A 81 12.39 21.65 -1.77
N GLU A 82 13.62 21.21 -1.98
CA GLU A 82 14.14 20.89 -3.30
C GLU A 82 14.74 19.49 -3.25
N GLY A 83 14.41 18.65 -4.22
CA GLY A 83 14.91 17.29 -4.23
C GLY A 83 15.17 16.74 -5.62
N ILE A 84 16.06 15.76 -5.64
CA ILE A 84 16.37 14.95 -6.81
C ILE A 84 16.12 13.48 -6.50
N ASP A 85 15.57 12.77 -7.48
CA ASP A 85 15.32 11.33 -7.41
C ASP A 85 15.77 10.69 -8.72
N ALA A 86 16.63 9.69 -8.60
CA ALA A 86 16.99 8.80 -9.71
C ALA A 86 16.35 7.45 -9.46
N ALA A 87 15.51 7.02 -10.38
CA ALA A 87 14.77 5.76 -10.29
C ALA A 87 14.91 4.94 -11.57
N ARG A 88 14.88 3.62 -11.45
CA ARG A 88 14.76 2.71 -12.60
C ARG A 88 13.84 1.54 -12.29
N LEU A 89 13.23 0.98 -13.33
CA LEU A 89 12.50 -0.27 -13.29
C LEU A 89 13.47 -1.45 -13.20
N GLU A 90 13.20 -2.39 -12.29
CA GLU A 90 13.83 -3.70 -12.29
C GLU A 90 13.02 -4.65 -13.19
N THR A 91 13.45 -4.75 -14.45
CA THR A 91 12.67 -5.38 -15.52
C THR A 91 12.49 -6.87 -15.32
N LYS A 92 13.41 -7.56 -14.64
CA LYS A 92 13.32 -9.02 -14.42
C LYS A 92 12.27 -9.41 -13.39
N LEU A 93 11.95 -8.50 -12.48
CA LEU A 93 10.94 -8.71 -11.43
C LEU A 93 9.59 -8.10 -11.80
N SER A 94 9.58 -7.17 -12.75
CA SER A 94 8.37 -6.44 -13.16
C SER A 94 7.58 -7.18 -14.24
N ASN A 95 6.26 -6.99 -14.22
CA ASN A 95 5.32 -7.54 -15.20
C ASN A 95 4.17 -6.54 -15.46
N ALA A 96 3.15 -6.96 -16.20
CA ALA A 96 2.02 -6.10 -16.58
C ALA A 96 1.23 -5.51 -15.39
N THR A 97 1.30 -6.12 -14.22
CA THR A 97 0.54 -5.73 -13.01
C THR A 97 1.42 -5.40 -11.82
N GLU A 98 2.74 -5.46 -11.98
CA GLU A 98 3.69 -5.22 -10.90
C GLU A 98 4.94 -4.52 -11.44
N ALA A 99 5.29 -3.39 -10.84
CA ALA A 99 6.49 -2.63 -11.18
C ALA A 99 7.39 -2.51 -9.96
N HIS A 100 8.65 -2.92 -10.13
CA HIS A 100 9.67 -2.84 -9.08
C HIS A 100 10.61 -1.68 -9.36
N GLN A 101 10.61 -0.71 -8.46
CA GLN A 101 11.47 0.46 -8.49
C GLN A 101 12.74 0.20 -7.69
N VAL A 102 13.89 0.54 -8.26
CA VAL A 102 15.12 0.79 -7.49
C VAL A 102 15.47 2.27 -7.62
N SER A 103 15.72 2.94 -6.50
CA SER A 103 15.92 4.39 -6.51
C SER A 103 16.80 4.92 -5.37
N ARG A 104 17.28 6.15 -5.58
CA ARG A 104 17.95 6.98 -4.57
C ARG A 104 17.40 8.40 -4.64
N LYS A 105 17.20 9.02 -3.48
CA LYS A 105 16.61 10.36 -3.38
C LYS A 105 17.30 11.20 -2.33
N VAL A 106 17.38 12.51 -2.57
CA VAL A 106 17.81 13.48 -1.57
C VAL A 106 16.98 14.75 -1.69
N PHE A 107 16.59 15.32 -0.56
CA PHE A 107 15.93 16.60 -0.46
C PHE A 107 16.71 17.52 0.48
N VAL A 108 16.88 18.77 0.06
CA VAL A 108 17.42 19.85 0.87
C VAL A 108 16.33 20.86 1.18
N TYR A 109 16.55 21.62 2.25
CA TYR A 109 15.70 22.73 2.63
C TYR A 109 16.33 24.03 2.17
N ARG A 110 15.50 24.98 1.72
CA ARG A 110 15.94 26.31 1.33
C ARG A 110 15.14 27.39 2.01
N ASP A 111 15.81 28.50 2.27
CA ASP A 111 15.20 29.70 2.79
C ASP A 111 14.17 30.26 1.80
N VAL A 112 13.03 30.73 2.33
CA VAL A 112 11.91 31.22 1.51
C VAL A 112 12.19 32.59 0.88
N GLU A 113 13.10 33.39 1.42
CA GLU A 113 13.40 34.72 0.90
C GLU A 113 14.65 34.69 0.01
N THR A 114 15.73 34.09 0.52
CA THR A 114 17.07 34.13 -0.08
C THR A 114 17.40 32.94 -0.97
N ASN A 115 16.61 31.86 -0.90
CA ASN A 115 16.85 30.59 -1.59
C ASN A 115 18.17 29.87 -1.21
N ALA A 116 18.84 30.34 -0.16
CA ALA A 116 20.03 29.70 0.39
C ALA A 116 19.69 28.30 0.95
N ILE A 117 20.62 27.35 0.84
CA ILE A 117 20.46 26.03 1.46
C ILE A 117 20.53 26.18 2.97
N LEU A 118 19.47 25.72 3.65
CA LEU A 118 19.39 25.68 5.10
C LEU A 118 20.08 24.42 5.63
N ARG A 119 20.88 24.59 6.68
CA ARG A 119 21.52 23.50 7.43
C ARG A 119 21.09 23.44 8.88
N GLU A 120 20.39 24.47 9.34
CA GLU A 120 19.85 24.62 10.68
C GLU A 120 18.47 25.26 10.62
N TRP A 121 17.63 24.92 11.59
CA TRP A 121 16.32 25.54 11.78
C TRP A 121 16.03 25.68 13.27
N GLN A 122 15.73 26.90 13.74
CA GLN A 122 15.48 27.20 15.15
C GLN A 122 16.60 26.68 16.09
N GLY A 123 17.86 26.87 15.68
CA GLY A 123 19.04 26.46 16.45
C GLY A 123 19.29 24.95 16.50
N LYS A 124 18.54 24.15 15.72
CA LYS A 124 18.73 22.69 15.60
C LYS A 124 19.32 22.33 14.24
N PRO A 125 20.20 21.31 14.15
CA PRO A 125 20.64 20.79 12.88
C PRO A 125 19.46 20.35 12.01
N LEU A 126 19.49 20.75 10.75
CA LEU A 126 18.49 20.40 9.73
C LEU A 126 19.19 19.61 8.61
N PRO A 127 19.43 18.30 8.81
CA PRO A 127 20.05 17.47 7.80
C PRO A 127 19.11 17.28 6.60
N PRO A 128 19.66 17.06 5.38
CA PRO A 128 18.88 16.67 4.22
C PRO A 128 18.04 15.40 4.49
N ILE A 129 16.87 15.30 3.87
CA ILE A 129 16.14 14.02 3.83
C ILE A 129 16.80 13.17 2.77
N ALA A 130 17.35 12.02 3.15
CA ALA A 130 18.05 11.14 2.24
C ALA A 130 17.46 9.72 2.28
N TYR A 131 17.22 9.17 1.09
CA TYR A 131 16.84 7.78 0.88
C TYR A 131 17.97 7.12 0.07
N PRO A 132 19.04 6.67 0.73
CA PRO A 132 20.24 6.16 0.06
C PRO A 132 20.01 4.82 -0.64
N TYR A 133 19.02 4.07 -0.18
CA TYR A 133 18.49 2.88 -0.82
C TYR A 133 16.97 2.91 -0.63
N GLN A 134 16.24 2.92 -1.74
CA GLN A 134 14.79 2.79 -1.70
C GLN A 134 14.34 1.87 -2.84
N TYR A 135 13.65 0.81 -2.42
CA TYR A 135 13.00 -0.17 -3.27
C TYR A 135 11.49 -0.02 -3.12
N ILE A 136 10.74 0.13 -4.21
CA ILE A 136 9.29 0.29 -4.15
C ILE A 136 8.64 -0.73 -5.08
N THR A 137 7.71 -1.51 -4.55
CA THR A 137 6.84 -2.37 -5.36
C THR A 137 5.50 -1.68 -5.52
N TYR A 138 5.11 -1.44 -6.78
CA TYR A 138 3.79 -0.99 -7.17
C TYR A 138 3.02 -2.18 -7.74
N SER A 139 1.87 -2.50 -7.15
CA SER A 139 1.02 -3.62 -7.54
C SER A 139 -0.35 -3.11 -7.98
N LEU A 140 -0.73 -3.34 -9.23
CA LEU A 140 -2.09 -3.11 -9.70
C LEU A 140 -3.03 -4.12 -9.03
N ARG A 141 -4.04 -3.62 -8.31
CA ARG A 141 -5.05 -4.41 -7.60
C ARG A 141 -6.42 -3.80 -7.85
N GLY A 142 -7.23 -4.48 -8.66
CA GLY A 142 -8.51 -3.94 -9.11
C GLY A 142 -8.31 -2.60 -9.83
N LYS A 143 -8.92 -1.55 -9.29
CA LYS A 143 -8.85 -0.18 -9.84
C LYS A 143 -7.90 0.75 -9.08
N GLY A 144 -6.97 0.20 -8.30
CA GLY A 144 -5.98 0.96 -7.54
C GLY A 144 -4.58 0.35 -7.59
N VAL A 145 -3.62 1.04 -6.97
CA VAL A 145 -2.23 0.59 -6.84
C VAL A 145 -1.88 0.43 -5.37
N GLU A 146 -1.51 -0.79 -4.99
CA GLU A 146 -0.86 -1.06 -3.72
C GLU A 146 0.63 -0.72 -3.81
N THR A 147 1.17 -0.08 -2.79
CA THR A 147 2.58 0.34 -2.74
C THR A 147 3.23 -0.21 -1.48
N VAL A 148 4.35 -0.90 -1.64
CA VAL A 148 5.22 -1.31 -0.53
C VAL A 148 6.58 -0.66 -0.73
N VAL A 149 7.09 0.00 0.30
CA VAL A 149 8.38 0.69 0.28
C VAL A 149 9.33 -0.02 1.23
N GLU A 150 10.50 -0.40 0.74
CA GLU A 150 11.62 -0.88 1.53
C GLU A 150 12.77 0.12 1.39
N GLN A 151 13.23 0.68 2.51
CA GLN A 151 14.15 1.81 2.47
C GLN A 151 15.09 1.88 3.66
N GLY A 152 16.11 2.72 3.53
CA GLY A 152 17.05 3.04 4.59
C GLY A 152 18.36 2.25 4.49
N ALA A 153 19.14 2.30 5.56
CA ALA A 153 20.42 1.61 5.66
C ALA A 153 20.74 1.30 7.13
N GLY A 154 21.42 0.18 7.40
CA GLY A 154 21.79 -0.23 8.76
C GLY A 154 20.57 -0.31 9.67
N ALA A 155 20.66 0.32 10.84
CA ALA A 155 19.57 0.35 11.83
C ALA A 155 18.29 1.07 11.37
N ARG A 156 18.33 1.81 10.26
CA ARG A 156 17.17 2.52 9.69
C ARG A 156 16.50 1.78 8.53
N LEU A 157 16.85 0.51 8.32
CA LEU A 157 16.16 -0.35 7.36
C LEU A 157 14.72 -0.57 7.83
N GLN A 158 13.76 -0.32 6.94
CA GLN A 158 12.34 -0.44 7.25
C GLN A 158 11.53 -0.83 6.02
N ARG A 159 10.34 -1.37 6.28
CA ARG A 159 9.33 -1.72 5.29
C ARG A 159 8.02 -1.04 5.65
N ILE A 160 7.46 -0.27 4.72
CA ILE A 160 6.25 0.54 4.90
C ILE A 160 5.20 0.07 3.89
N GLY A 161 3.97 -0.15 4.34
CA GLY A 161 2.82 -0.47 3.50
C GLY A 161 2.06 -1.76 3.90
N PRO A 162 1.09 -2.21 3.07
CA PRO A 162 0.75 -1.63 1.77
C PRO A 162 0.02 -0.28 1.90
N GLY A 163 0.47 0.73 1.17
CA GLY A 163 -0.28 1.98 0.95
C GLY A 163 -1.20 1.84 -0.26
N THR A 164 -2.40 2.43 -0.22
CA THR A 164 -3.46 2.25 -1.22
C THR A 164 -4.06 3.54 -1.76
N ASP A 165 -3.41 4.67 -1.47
CA ASP A 165 -3.97 6.01 -1.69
C ASP A 165 -3.52 6.68 -2.99
N ILE A 166 -2.72 5.99 -3.81
CA ILE A 166 -2.36 6.51 -5.13
C ILE A 166 -3.63 6.57 -5.99
N THR A 167 -3.87 7.73 -6.59
CA THR A 167 -5.00 7.95 -7.50
C THR A 167 -4.54 8.43 -8.86
N ALA A 168 -5.31 8.07 -9.88
CA ALA A 168 -5.14 8.54 -11.25
C ALA A 168 -6.43 9.22 -11.70
N ARG A 169 -6.29 10.40 -12.32
CA ARG A 169 -7.42 11.14 -12.90
C ARG A 169 -7.06 11.65 -14.29
N ARG A 170 -8.01 11.54 -15.22
CA ARG A 170 -7.87 12.12 -16.55
C ARG A 170 -8.36 13.57 -16.55
N ILE A 171 -7.58 14.46 -17.17
CA ILE A 171 -7.89 15.87 -17.35
C ILE A 171 -7.64 16.20 -18.82
N GLY A 172 -8.69 16.23 -19.63
CA GLY A 172 -8.56 16.29 -21.08
C GLY A 172 -7.68 15.14 -21.60
N ASN A 173 -6.58 15.49 -22.27
CA ASN A 173 -5.63 14.52 -22.82
C ASN A 173 -4.52 14.09 -21.85
N THR A 174 -4.48 14.67 -20.65
CA THR A 174 -3.45 14.40 -19.65
C THR A 174 -3.98 13.45 -18.57
N VAL A 175 -3.10 12.60 -18.03
CA VAL A 175 -3.38 11.83 -16.81
C VAL A 175 -2.58 12.47 -15.68
N ALA A 176 -3.25 12.88 -14.62
CA ALA A 176 -2.64 13.36 -13.39
C ALA A 176 -2.65 12.24 -12.35
N PHE A 177 -1.49 12.02 -11.72
CA PHE A 177 -1.35 11.06 -10.64
C PHE A 177 -1.11 11.81 -9.32
N SER A 178 -1.81 11.38 -8.27
CA SER A 178 -1.56 11.84 -6.91
C SER A 178 -1.06 10.67 -6.09
N ALA A 179 0.13 10.80 -5.51
CA ALA A 179 0.74 9.77 -4.68
C ALA A 179 1.23 10.39 -3.37
N PRO A 180 0.76 9.91 -2.20
CA PRO A 180 1.31 10.36 -0.94
C PRO A 180 2.76 9.87 -0.78
N LEU A 181 3.60 10.73 -0.21
CA LEU A 181 4.98 10.39 0.11
C LEU A 181 5.10 10.07 1.59
N PHE A 182 5.73 8.95 1.92
CA PHE A 182 6.11 8.63 3.29
C PHE A 182 7.38 9.40 3.65
N LEU A 183 7.21 10.42 4.50
CA LEU A 183 8.33 11.13 5.09
C LEU A 183 8.72 10.43 6.39
N ASP A 184 9.95 9.92 6.43
CA ASP A 184 10.56 9.35 7.63
C ASP A 184 11.27 10.48 8.37
N LEU A 185 10.56 11.08 9.33
CA LEU A 185 11.10 12.11 10.20
C LEU A 185 11.31 11.50 11.58
N PRO A 186 12.52 11.59 12.18
CA PRO A 186 12.71 11.17 13.55
C PRO A 186 11.78 12.00 14.44
N LEU A 187 10.87 11.34 15.14
CA LEU A 187 10.03 11.99 16.13
C LEU A 187 10.83 12.16 17.44
N PRO A 188 10.48 13.15 18.29
CA PRO A 188 11.19 13.40 19.55
C PRO A 188 11.30 12.19 20.51
N SER A 189 10.53 11.13 20.30
CA SER A 189 10.54 9.89 21.09
C SER A 189 11.19 8.68 20.41
N GLY A 190 11.70 8.83 19.18
CA GLY A 190 11.99 7.69 18.31
C GLY A 190 10.76 7.22 17.56
#